data_AF-A0A1Y0GB33-F1
#
_entry.id   AF-A0A1Y0GB33-F1
#
_cell.length_a   1.000
_cell.length_b   1.000
_cell.length_c   1.000
_cell.angle_alpha   90.00
_cell.angle_beta   90.00
_cell.angle_gamma   90.00
#
_symmetry.space_group_name_H-M   'P 1'
#
loop_
_entity.id
_entity.type
_entity.pdbx_description
1 polymer ?
#
loop_
_entity_poly.entity_id
_entity_poly.type
_entity_poly.pdbx_seq_one_letter_code
_entity_poly.pdbx_strand_id
1 'polypeptide(L)'
;MDNWVCDITDVHGFSTSKSELRDFTSTDKMVETNSRDMIDEISHAKLTKNLAHSEIRIIHTNNTTDHFTRYLWDGRLFLMNNGGSHHFAAAKYIAARLPENVTLRGKLYTYSLNAIAIASLRRDYEMFVISDKTDISCAFDDAMRAFKATWLWHHIPRPYENAKAILLPKSEARSMRVAAALRQAGVVDLGIFLDDLAASQSKISTLSNYIFRPTG
;
A
#
# COMPACT_ATOMS: atom_id res chain seq x y z
N MET A 1 -15.06 3.31 -9.92
CA MET A 1 -16.00 4.43 -10.07
C MET A 1 -15.40 5.40 -11.07
N ASP A 2 -16.10 5.69 -12.16
CA ASP A 2 -15.65 6.68 -13.15
C ASP A 2 -16.14 8.07 -12.70
N ASN A 3 -15.30 9.11 -12.81
CA ASN A 3 -15.54 10.48 -12.34
C ASN A 3 -15.59 10.71 -10.82
N TRP A 4 -14.87 9.90 -10.05
CA TRP A 4 -14.67 10.15 -8.61
C TRP A 4 -13.87 11.44 -8.38
N VAL A 5 -14.15 12.13 -7.27
CA VAL A 5 -13.59 13.45 -6.93
C VAL A 5 -12.90 13.42 -5.58
N CYS A 6 -11.78 14.10 -5.46
CA CYS A 6 -11.06 14.37 -4.21
C CYS A 6 -10.36 15.71 -4.24
N ASP A 7 -9.88 16.15 -3.09
CA ASP A 7 -8.92 17.23 -3.00
C ASP A 7 -7.49 16.69 -3.25
N ILE A 8 -6.61 17.54 -3.78
CA ILE A 8 -5.19 17.19 -3.99
C ILE A 8 -4.51 16.72 -2.69
N THR A 9 -4.93 17.26 -1.54
CA THR A 9 -4.38 16.95 -0.22
C THR A 9 -4.78 15.55 0.28
N ASP A 10 -5.84 14.96 -0.27
CA ASP A 10 -6.26 13.59 0.04
C ASP A 10 -5.29 12.53 -0.52
N VAL A 11 -4.43 12.88 -1.49
CA VAL A 11 -3.51 11.94 -2.14
C VAL A 11 -2.26 11.71 -1.28
N HIS A 12 -2.04 10.47 -0.87
CA HIS A 12 -0.98 10.06 0.05
C HIS A 12 0.33 9.68 -0.66
N GLY A 13 0.28 9.33 -1.95
CA GLY A 13 1.46 8.90 -2.69
C GLY A 13 1.22 8.68 -4.18
N PHE A 14 2.26 8.18 -4.85
CA PHE A 14 2.33 8.04 -6.31
C PHE A 14 2.76 6.63 -6.71
N SER A 15 2.41 6.19 -7.92
CA SER A 15 2.99 4.97 -8.50
C SER A 15 4.36 5.21 -9.14
N THR A 16 4.57 6.40 -9.74
CA THR A 16 5.76 6.69 -10.54
C THR A 16 6.38 8.01 -10.09
N SER A 17 7.68 7.99 -9.80
CA SER A 17 8.46 9.17 -9.48
C SER A 17 9.90 9.03 -9.97
N LYS A 18 10.56 10.17 -10.24
CA LYS A 18 12.01 10.21 -10.46
C LYS A 18 12.81 10.04 -9.17
N SER A 19 12.16 10.26 -8.02
CA SER A 19 12.72 9.97 -6.69
C SER A 19 12.40 8.53 -6.28
N GLU A 20 13.30 7.89 -5.53
CA GLU A 20 13.01 6.61 -4.87
C GLU A 20 12.03 6.86 -3.72
N LEU A 21 10.76 6.52 -3.94
CA LEU A 21 9.67 6.85 -2.99
C LEU A 21 9.83 6.15 -1.64
N ARG A 22 10.55 5.02 -1.58
CA ARG A 22 10.79 4.28 -0.33
C ARG A 22 11.68 5.02 0.66
N ASP A 23 12.44 6.02 0.20
CA ASP A 23 13.32 6.83 1.03
C ASP A 23 12.57 7.93 1.81
N PHE A 24 11.28 8.13 1.52
CA PHE A 24 10.47 9.19 2.11
C PHE A 24 9.26 8.64 2.86
N THR A 25 8.97 9.20 4.03
CA THR A 25 7.80 8.84 4.83
C THR A 25 6.51 9.51 4.33
N SER A 26 6.61 10.55 3.49
CA SER A 26 5.49 11.27 2.90
C SER A 26 5.87 12.00 1.61
N THR A 27 4.87 12.38 0.82
CA THR A 27 5.06 13.25 -0.36
C THR A 27 5.64 14.61 0.02
N ASP A 28 5.27 15.13 1.19
CA ASP A 28 5.77 16.41 1.70
C ASP A 28 7.27 16.31 1.96
N LYS A 29 7.71 15.24 2.64
CA LYS A 29 9.14 15.03 2.90
C LYS A 29 9.95 14.87 1.61
N MET A 30 9.36 14.24 0.60
CA MET A 30 9.96 14.14 -0.73
C MET A 30 10.19 15.53 -1.35
N VAL A 31 9.20 16.42 -1.38
CA VAL A 31 9.40 17.76 -1.98
C VAL A 31 10.28 18.68 -1.15
N GLU A 32 10.21 18.59 0.18
CA GLU A 32 11.13 19.29 1.08
C GLU A 32 12.60 18.89 0.87
N THR A 33 12.85 17.68 0.41
CA THR A 33 14.21 17.16 0.21
C THR A 33 14.67 17.38 -1.24
N ASN A 34 13.83 17.02 -2.21
CA ASN A 34 14.23 16.90 -3.62
C ASN A 34 13.70 18.02 -4.52
N SER A 35 12.89 18.96 -4.03
CA SER A 35 12.21 19.97 -4.88
C SER A 35 11.92 21.27 -4.13
N ARG A 36 12.87 21.72 -3.32
CA ARG A 36 12.73 22.94 -2.51
C ARG A 36 12.41 24.18 -3.33
N ASP A 37 12.96 24.30 -4.53
CA ASP A 37 12.69 25.38 -5.49
C ASP A 37 11.23 25.44 -5.96
N MET A 38 10.52 24.31 -5.92
CA MET A 38 9.10 24.24 -6.26
C MET A 38 8.19 24.70 -5.10
N ILE A 39 8.74 24.85 -3.89
CA ILE A 39 8.03 25.22 -2.66
C ILE A 39 8.75 26.33 -1.86
N ASP A 40 9.66 27.07 -2.50
CA ASP A 40 10.44 28.17 -1.90
C ASP A 40 9.56 29.31 -1.38
N GLU A 41 8.31 29.39 -1.86
CA GLU A 41 7.27 30.31 -1.46
C GLU A 41 5.92 29.59 -1.39
N ILE A 42 5.16 29.84 -0.33
CA ILE A 42 3.77 29.38 -0.19
C ILE A 42 2.85 30.47 -0.74
N SER A 43 2.59 30.44 -2.04
CA SER A 43 1.77 31.44 -2.73
C SER A 43 0.84 30.81 -3.76
N HIS A 44 -0.29 31.48 -4.04
CA HIS A 44 -1.22 31.06 -5.09
C HIS A 44 -0.54 31.02 -6.46
N ALA A 45 0.39 31.96 -6.73
CA ALA A 45 1.16 31.98 -7.98
C ALA A 45 2.04 30.72 -8.13
N LYS A 46 2.73 30.31 -7.06
CA LYS A 46 3.54 29.08 -7.06
C LYS A 46 2.66 27.83 -7.18
N LEU A 47 1.50 27.81 -6.50
CA LEU A 47 0.52 26.75 -6.64
C LEU A 47 0.06 26.61 -8.10
N THR A 48 -0.38 27.69 -8.74
CA THR A 48 -0.77 27.71 -10.15
C THR A 48 0.36 27.23 -11.06
N LYS A 49 1.60 27.68 -10.82
CA LYS A 49 2.77 27.25 -11.60
C LYS A 49 2.99 25.74 -11.52
N ASN A 50 2.92 25.15 -10.32
CA ASN A 50 3.08 23.71 -10.15
C ASN A 50 1.91 22.93 -10.78
N LEU A 51 0.68 23.40 -10.61
CA LEU A 51 -0.50 22.78 -11.21
C LEU A 51 -0.50 22.85 -12.74
N ALA A 52 0.12 23.87 -13.35
CA ALA A 52 0.22 24.03 -14.80
C ALA A 52 1.17 23.02 -15.49
N HIS A 53 1.86 22.16 -14.72
CA HIS A 53 2.77 21.18 -15.30
C HIS A 53 2.01 20.11 -16.12
N SER A 54 2.28 20.04 -17.42
CA SER A 54 1.53 19.22 -18.37
C SER A 54 1.55 17.71 -18.09
N GLU A 55 2.60 17.21 -17.42
CA GLU A 55 2.65 15.78 -17.03
C GLU A 55 1.75 15.44 -15.84
N ILE A 56 1.05 16.42 -15.24
CA ILE A 56 -0.06 16.14 -14.31
C ILE A 56 -1.31 15.80 -15.16
N ARG A 57 -1.27 14.62 -15.79
CA ARG A 57 -2.23 14.25 -16.83
C ARG A 57 -3.65 14.07 -16.30
N ILE A 58 -3.80 13.75 -15.01
CA ILE A 58 -5.10 13.73 -14.33
C ILE A 58 -5.85 15.07 -14.39
N ILE A 59 -5.12 16.19 -14.57
CA ILE A 59 -5.69 17.54 -14.76
C ILE A 59 -5.75 17.89 -16.25
N HIS A 60 -4.67 17.62 -16.99
CA HIS A 60 -4.46 18.22 -18.32
C HIS A 60 -4.80 17.33 -19.52
N THR A 61 -5.04 16.04 -19.33
CA THR A 61 -5.21 15.09 -20.43
C THR A 61 -6.55 14.38 -20.35
N ASN A 62 -7.40 14.64 -21.35
CA ASN A 62 -8.60 13.85 -21.58
C ASN A 62 -8.24 12.39 -21.88
N ASN A 63 -9.00 11.44 -21.35
CA ASN A 63 -8.75 10.00 -21.52
C ASN A 63 -7.36 9.55 -21.06
N THR A 64 -6.80 10.20 -20.05
CA THR A 64 -5.55 9.76 -19.42
C THR A 64 -5.66 8.35 -18.83
N THR A 65 -4.52 7.66 -18.76
CA THR A 65 -4.38 6.41 -17.99
C THR A 65 -4.18 6.67 -16.50
N ASP A 66 -3.90 7.92 -16.12
CA ASP A 66 -3.77 8.30 -14.71
C ASP A 66 -5.09 8.06 -13.98
N HIS A 67 -5.02 7.47 -12.79
CA HIS A 67 -6.20 7.13 -12.01
C HIS A 67 -5.87 7.06 -10.52
N PHE A 68 -6.90 6.99 -9.70
CA PHE A 68 -6.76 6.81 -8.26
C PHE A 68 -6.86 5.35 -7.87
N THR A 69 -6.07 4.97 -6.88
CA THR A 69 -6.17 3.69 -6.20
C THR A 69 -6.32 3.90 -4.70
N ARG A 70 -7.32 3.26 -4.11
CA ARG A 70 -7.51 3.18 -2.66
C ARG A 70 -7.36 1.75 -2.19
N TYR A 71 -6.56 1.56 -1.14
CA TYR A 71 -6.39 0.27 -0.49
C TYR A 71 -7.15 0.28 0.83
N LEU A 72 -8.18 -0.55 0.98
CA LEU A 72 -9.03 -0.48 2.18
C LEU A 72 -8.32 -0.94 3.45
N TRP A 73 -7.25 -1.73 3.36
CA TRP A 73 -6.52 -2.20 4.55
C TRP A 73 -5.70 -1.12 5.26
N ASP A 74 -5.46 0.03 4.62
CA ASP A 74 -4.80 1.19 5.25
C ASP A 74 -5.47 2.54 4.95
N GLY A 75 -6.47 2.55 4.05
CA GLY A 75 -7.30 3.71 3.72
C GLY A 75 -6.62 4.75 2.85
N ARG A 76 -5.34 4.56 2.51
CA ARG A 76 -4.57 5.55 1.77
C ARG A 76 -5.00 5.60 0.31
N LEU A 77 -4.96 6.81 -0.24
CA LEU A 77 -5.26 7.11 -1.62
C LEU A 77 -3.97 7.40 -2.38
N PHE A 78 -3.75 6.72 -3.49
CA PHE A 78 -2.59 6.93 -4.34
C PHE A 78 -3.02 7.39 -5.73
N LEU A 79 -2.25 8.31 -6.31
CA LEU A 79 -2.35 8.65 -7.72
C LEU A 79 -1.44 7.71 -8.52
N MET A 80 -2.06 6.88 -9.37
CA MET A 80 -1.36 6.04 -10.33
C MET A 80 -1.03 6.90 -11.54
N ASN A 81 0.13 7.56 -11.50
CA ASN A 81 0.60 8.50 -12.52
C ASN A 81 1.71 7.90 -13.40
N ASN A 82 1.97 8.55 -14.52
CA ASN A 82 3.13 8.25 -15.38
C ASN A 82 4.08 9.46 -15.54
N GLY A 83 3.86 10.55 -14.79
CA GLY A 83 4.71 11.74 -14.81
C GLY A 83 4.26 12.79 -13.79
N GLY A 84 5.00 13.89 -13.67
CA GLY A 84 4.58 15.06 -12.88
C GLY A 84 4.55 14.92 -11.36
N SER A 85 5.07 13.84 -10.75
CA SER A 85 4.96 13.57 -9.31
C SER A 85 5.54 14.68 -8.42
N HIS A 86 6.66 15.29 -8.82
CA HIS A 86 7.29 16.38 -8.06
C HIS A 86 6.43 17.65 -8.07
N HIS A 87 5.92 18.07 -9.23
CA HIS A 87 5.02 19.22 -9.34
C HIS A 87 3.69 18.98 -8.64
N PHE A 88 3.13 17.78 -8.76
CA PHE A 88 1.92 17.41 -8.04
C PHE A 88 2.14 17.48 -6.52
N ALA A 89 3.23 16.88 -6.02
CA ALA A 89 3.56 16.91 -4.60
C ALA A 89 3.82 18.34 -4.08
N ALA A 90 4.44 19.20 -4.90
CA ALA A 90 4.68 20.60 -4.55
C ALA A 90 3.37 21.39 -4.52
N ALA A 91 2.48 21.18 -5.51
CA ALA A 91 1.15 21.75 -5.51
C ALA A 91 0.35 21.30 -4.29
N LYS A 92 0.35 20.00 -3.97
CA LYS A 92 -0.25 19.44 -2.76
C LYS A 92 0.29 20.12 -1.50
N TYR A 93 1.61 20.23 -1.38
CA TYR A 93 2.29 20.81 -0.23
C TYR A 93 1.86 22.27 0.01
N ILE A 94 1.77 23.06 -1.06
CA ILE A 94 1.33 24.47 -1.02
C ILE A 94 -0.17 24.56 -0.74
N ALA A 95 -1.01 23.76 -1.42
CA ALA A 95 -2.47 23.73 -1.24
C ALA A 95 -2.89 23.24 0.16
N ALA A 96 -2.06 22.49 0.88
CA ALA A 96 -2.32 22.16 2.28
C ALA A 96 -2.04 23.33 3.25
N ARG A 97 -1.28 24.34 2.80
CA ARG A 97 -0.82 25.48 3.61
C ARG A 97 -1.50 26.80 3.21
N LEU A 98 -1.97 26.88 1.99
CA LEU A 98 -3.03 27.80 1.59
C LEU A 98 -4.36 27.12 1.93
N PRO A 99 -5.39 27.77 2.48
CA PRO A 99 -6.70 27.17 2.67
C PRO A 99 -7.45 27.00 1.32
N GLU A 100 -6.78 26.41 0.32
CA GLU A 100 -7.22 26.33 -1.07
C GLU A 100 -7.56 24.87 -1.43
N ASN A 101 -8.79 24.64 -1.89
CA ASN A 101 -9.21 23.34 -2.35
C ASN A 101 -8.89 23.16 -3.84
N VAL A 102 -8.04 22.19 -4.17
CA VAL A 102 -7.71 21.82 -5.55
C VAL A 102 -8.41 20.52 -5.88
N THR A 103 -9.55 20.64 -6.57
CA THR A 103 -10.38 19.49 -6.94
C THR A 103 -9.77 18.68 -8.07
N LEU A 104 -9.57 17.38 -7.83
CA LEU A 104 -9.17 16.41 -8.84
C LEU A 104 -10.32 15.49 -9.20
N ARG A 105 -10.39 15.10 -10.46
CA ARG A 105 -11.41 14.15 -10.96
C ARG A 105 -10.73 13.02 -11.72
N GLY A 106 -11.16 11.79 -11.47
CA GLY A 106 -10.60 10.64 -12.17
C GLY A 106 -11.33 9.34 -11.88
N LYS A 107 -10.84 8.28 -12.50
CA LYS A 107 -11.28 6.92 -12.17
C LYS A 107 -10.71 6.50 -10.82
N LEU A 108 -11.54 5.93 -9.95
CA LEU A 108 -11.10 5.30 -8.70
C LEU A 108 -11.24 3.79 -8.76
N TYR A 109 -10.15 3.09 -8.47
CA TYR A 109 -10.13 1.66 -8.16
C TYR A 109 -9.95 1.46 -6.66
N THR A 110 -10.77 0.60 -6.09
CA THR A 110 -10.71 0.26 -4.67
C THR A 110 -10.36 -1.21 -4.53
N TYR A 111 -9.30 -1.49 -3.78
CA TYR A 111 -8.85 -2.86 -3.49
C TYR A 111 -9.10 -3.19 -2.04
N SER A 112 -9.46 -4.45 -1.79
CA SER A 112 -9.71 -4.98 -0.45
C SER A 112 -9.16 -6.39 -0.36
N LEU A 113 -8.87 -6.81 0.86
CA LEU A 113 -8.54 -8.20 1.16
C LEU A 113 -9.83 -9.02 1.19
N ASN A 114 -9.75 -10.23 0.64
CA ASN A 114 -10.84 -11.19 0.71
C ASN A 114 -10.81 -11.90 2.08
N ALA A 115 -11.62 -11.39 3.02
CA ALA A 115 -11.70 -11.93 4.39
C ALA A 115 -12.08 -13.42 4.43
N ILE A 116 -12.91 -13.89 3.49
CA ILE A 116 -13.30 -15.31 3.41
C ILE A 116 -12.09 -16.17 3.01
N ALA A 117 -11.30 -15.71 2.04
CA ALA A 117 -10.09 -16.42 1.63
C ALA A 117 -9.05 -16.48 2.78
N ILE A 118 -8.88 -15.38 3.52
CA ILE A 118 -8.00 -15.33 4.70
C ILE A 118 -8.49 -16.30 5.77
N ALA A 119 -9.79 -16.26 6.12
CA ALA A 119 -10.37 -17.18 7.10
C ALA A 119 -10.21 -18.66 6.68
N SER A 120 -10.36 -18.97 5.39
CA SER A 120 -10.13 -20.32 4.87
C SER A 120 -8.67 -20.75 5.02
N LEU A 121 -7.72 -19.88 4.65
CA LEU A 121 -6.29 -20.17 4.82
C LEU A 121 -5.94 -20.41 6.29
N ARG A 122 -6.44 -19.56 7.19
CA ARG A 122 -6.21 -19.68 8.64
C ARG A 122 -6.87 -20.88 9.29
N ARG A 123 -7.97 -21.37 8.71
CA ARG A 123 -8.59 -22.62 9.16
C ARG A 123 -7.68 -23.80 8.85
N ASP A 124 -7.09 -23.82 7.65
CA ASP A 124 -6.40 -25.00 7.14
C ASP A 124 -4.89 -24.98 7.45
N TYR A 125 -4.30 -23.80 7.68
CA TYR A 125 -2.85 -23.62 7.87
C TYR A 125 -2.51 -22.70 9.06
N GLU A 126 -1.41 -23.01 9.72
CA GLU A 126 -0.64 -22.02 10.48
C GLU A 126 0.33 -21.32 9.52
N MET A 127 0.42 -19.99 9.59
CA MET A 127 1.09 -19.19 8.57
C MET A 127 2.15 -18.28 9.18
N PHE A 128 3.38 -18.34 8.69
CA PHE A 128 4.51 -17.58 9.21
C PHE A 128 5.29 -16.89 8.10
N VAL A 129 6.00 -15.80 8.44
CA VAL A 129 6.95 -15.17 7.53
C VAL A 129 8.37 -15.47 7.97
N ILE A 130 9.20 -15.97 7.05
CA ILE A 130 10.64 -16.08 7.26
C ILE A 130 11.40 -15.32 6.17
N SER A 131 12.67 -15.03 6.43
CA SER A 131 13.56 -14.46 5.41
C SER A 131 13.77 -15.46 4.28
N ASP A 132 13.80 -14.97 3.05
CA ASP A 132 14.08 -15.76 1.85
C ASP A 132 15.57 -15.69 1.43
N LYS A 133 16.45 -15.27 2.35
CA LYS A 133 17.89 -15.40 2.14
C LYS A 133 18.24 -16.88 1.96
N THR A 134 19.13 -17.18 1.01
CA THR A 134 19.42 -18.55 0.57
C THR A 134 19.82 -19.47 1.71
N ASP A 135 20.68 -19.00 2.63
CA ASP A 135 21.13 -19.76 3.80
C ASP A 135 19.96 -20.12 4.74
N ILE A 136 19.09 -19.16 5.04
CA ILE A 136 17.89 -19.37 5.87
C ILE A 136 16.89 -20.29 5.16
N SER A 137 16.63 -20.04 3.88
CA SER A 137 15.68 -20.81 3.07
C SER A 137 16.11 -22.28 2.96
N CYS A 138 17.38 -22.55 2.66
CA CYS A 138 17.91 -23.91 2.59
C CYS A 138 17.90 -24.60 3.96
N ALA A 139 18.35 -23.93 5.02
CA ALA A 139 18.36 -24.50 6.36
C ALA A 139 16.94 -24.85 6.85
N PHE A 140 15.96 -24.01 6.54
CA PHE A 140 14.56 -24.29 6.85
C PHE A 140 14.07 -25.54 6.10
N ASP A 141 14.29 -25.61 4.79
CA ASP A 141 13.85 -26.75 3.98
C ASP A 141 14.52 -28.06 4.43
N ASP A 142 15.82 -28.04 4.72
CA ASP A 142 16.56 -29.21 5.24
C ASP A 142 16.02 -29.67 6.60
N ALA A 143 15.75 -28.73 7.51
CA ALA A 143 15.16 -29.03 8.81
C ALA A 143 13.77 -29.66 8.67
N MET A 144 12.93 -29.14 7.78
CA MET A 144 11.60 -29.67 7.53
C MET A 144 11.65 -31.08 6.91
N ARG A 145 12.58 -31.34 5.99
CA ARG A 145 12.82 -32.68 5.42
C ARG A 145 13.32 -33.67 6.46
N ALA A 146 14.31 -33.28 7.27
CA ALA A 146 14.87 -34.13 8.32
C ALA A 146 13.83 -34.48 9.38
N PHE A 147 13.02 -33.49 9.78
CA PHE A 147 11.91 -33.67 10.72
C PHE A 147 10.69 -34.35 10.08
N LYS A 148 10.66 -34.45 8.75
CA LYS A 148 9.58 -35.02 7.94
C LYS A 148 8.23 -34.36 8.22
N ALA A 149 8.22 -33.03 8.32
CA ALA A 149 7.00 -32.22 8.38
C ALA A 149 6.58 -31.80 6.98
N THR A 150 5.29 -31.60 6.75
CA THR A 150 4.77 -31.02 5.50
C THR A 150 4.69 -29.50 5.62
N TRP A 151 5.07 -28.80 4.55
CA TRP A 151 4.92 -27.36 4.43
C TRP A 151 4.71 -26.97 2.99
N LEU A 152 4.01 -25.86 2.81
CA LEU A 152 3.97 -25.11 1.56
C LEU A 152 4.67 -23.77 1.78
N TRP A 153 5.05 -23.12 0.70
CA TRP A 153 5.63 -21.79 0.76
C TRP A 153 5.24 -20.95 -0.45
N HIS A 154 5.30 -19.63 -0.29
CA HIS A 154 5.03 -18.66 -1.35
C HIS A 154 5.89 -17.40 -1.15
N HIS A 155 6.42 -16.81 -2.22
CA HIS A 155 7.11 -15.52 -2.14
C HIS A 155 6.15 -14.40 -1.72
N ILE A 156 6.58 -13.51 -0.82
CA ILE A 156 5.76 -12.34 -0.47
C ILE A 156 5.91 -11.30 -1.59
N PRO A 157 4.83 -10.61 -1.99
CA PRO A 157 4.93 -9.56 -3.01
C PRO A 157 5.84 -8.40 -2.55
N ARG A 158 6.27 -7.58 -3.50
CA ARG A 158 6.92 -6.30 -3.22
C ARG A 158 6.08 -5.48 -2.23
N PRO A 159 6.70 -4.75 -1.29
CA PRO A 159 8.14 -4.50 -1.14
C PRO A 159 8.97 -5.60 -0.46
N TYR A 160 8.36 -6.74 -0.10
CA TYR A 160 8.96 -7.75 0.78
C TYR A 160 9.58 -8.94 0.04
N GLU A 161 10.23 -8.68 -1.09
CA GLU A 161 10.77 -9.72 -1.99
C GLU A 161 11.86 -10.60 -1.36
N ASN A 162 12.43 -10.19 -0.21
CA ASN A 162 13.39 -10.97 0.58
C ASN A 162 12.74 -11.81 1.69
N ALA A 163 11.43 -12.07 1.59
CA ALA A 163 10.68 -12.85 2.56
C ALA A 163 9.74 -13.85 1.86
N LYS A 164 9.50 -14.98 2.52
CA LYS A 164 8.55 -15.99 2.08
C LYS A 164 7.55 -16.34 3.18
N ALA A 165 6.32 -16.57 2.76
CA ALA A 165 5.28 -17.13 3.59
C ALA A 165 5.47 -18.65 3.69
N ILE A 166 5.41 -19.20 4.89
CA ILE A 166 5.37 -20.62 5.18
C ILE A 166 3.97 -20.98 5.63
N LEU A 167 3.40 -22.03 5.05
CA LEU A 167 2.08 -22.55 5.41
C LEU A 167 2.23 -23.98 5.91
N LEU A 168 1.80 -24.21 7.15
CA LEU A 168 1.89 -25.48 7.85
C LEU A 168 0.49 -26.08 8.01
N PRO A 169 0.16 -27.21 7.35
CA PRO A 169 -1.17 -27.79 7.43
C PRO A 169 -1.57 -28.16 8.86
N LYS A 170 -2.73 -27.70 9.32
CA LYS A 170 -3.21 -27.99 10.69
C LYS A 170 -3.64 -29.44 10.89
N SER A 171 -3.94 -30.14 9.80
CA SER A 171 -4.25 -31.57 9.79
C SER A 171 -3.05 -32.45 10.12
N GLU A 172 -1.82 -31.92 10.15
CA GLU A 172 -0.61 -32.70 10.34
C GLU A 172 0.12 -32.36 11.65
N ALA A 173 0.24 -33.36 12.52
CA ALA A 173 0.82 -33.19 13.86
C ALA A 173 2.28 -32.66 13.84
N ARG A 174 3.09 -33.07 12.85
CA ARG A 174 4.47 -32.58 12.72
C ARG A 174 4.52 -31.11 12.30
N SER A 175 3.68 -30.70 11.36
CA SER A 175 3.54 -29.29 10.95
C SER A 175 3.10 -28.42 12.13
N MET A 176 2.19 -28.91 12.97
CA MET A 176 1.79 -28.21 14.20
C MET A 176 2.91 -28.09 15.25
N ARG A 177 3.81 -29.09 15.35
CA ARG A 177 5.01 -28.96 16.20
C ARG A 177 5.97 -27.90 15.69
N VAL A 178 6.14 -27.79 14.38
CA VAL A 178 6.93 -26.71 13.76
C VAL A 178 6.27 -25.36 14.03
N ALA A 179 4.95 -25.24 13.87
CA ALA A 179 4.22 -24.01 14.16
C ALA A 179 4.40 -23.56 15.62
N ALA A 180 4.36 -24.50 16.57
CA ALA A 180 4.64 -24.21 17.98
C ALA A 180 6.07 -23.70 18.19
N ALA A 181 7.06 -24.30 17.52
CA ALA A 181 8.46 -23.86 17.60
C ALA A 181 8.65 -22.46 17.00
N LEU A 182 8.06 -22.17 15.84
CA LEU A 182 8.13 -20.84 15.21
C LEU A 182 7.47 -19.77 16.08
N ARG A 183 6.32 -20.07 16.68
CA ARG A 183 5.66 -19.18 17.64
C ARG A 183 6.52 -18.93 18.88
N GLN A 184 7.12 -19.98 19.44
CA GLN A 184 8.02 -19.86 20.59
C GLN A 184 9.26 -19.02 20.26
N ALA A 185 9.74 -19.10 19.01
CA ALA A 185 10.84 -18.30 18.50
C ALA A 185 10.44 -16.84 18.14
N GLY A 186 9.16 -16.47 18.29
CA GLY A 186 8.68 -15.12 17.98
C GLY A 186 8.65 -14.80 16.49
N VAL A 187 8.58 -15.80 15.62
CA VAL A 187 8.45 -15.60 14.16
C VAL A 187 7.10 -14.95 13.86
N VAL A 188 7.09 -14.01 12.91
CA VAL A 188 5.91 -13.24 12.53
C VAL A 188 4.79 -14.17 12.05
N ASP A 189 3.64 -14.10 12.71
CA ASP A 189 2.42 -14.80 12.34
C ASP A 189 1.70 -14.04 11.21
N LEU A 190 1.80 -14.57 10.00
CA LEU A 190 1.19 -13.98 8.81
C LEU A 190 -0.35 -14.06 8.89
N GLY A 191 -0.89 -15.10 9.52
CA GLY A 191 -2.32 -15.28 9.66
C GLY A 191 -2.92 -14.15 10.48
N ILE A 192 -2.33 -13.86 11.65
CA ILE A 192 -2.74 -12.74 12.54
C ILE A 192 -2.65 -11.41 11.79
N PHE A 193 -1.52 -11.16 11.15
CA PHE A 193 -1.32 -9.93 10.39
C PHE A 193 -2.39 -9.71 9.30
N LEU A 194 -2.74 -10.74 8.53
CA LEU A 194 -3.76 -10.63 7.49
C LEU A 194 -5.17 -10.42 8.05
N ASP A 195 -5.52 -11.06 9.16
CA ASP A 195 -6.81 -10.84 9.83
C ASP A 195 -6.93 -9.40 10.35
N ASP A 196 -5.86 -8.86 10.95
CA ASP A 196 -5.86 -7.49 11.48
C ASP A 196 -6.05 -6.46 10.35
N LEU A 197 -5.42 -6.68 9.19
CA LEU A 197 -5.65 -5.88 8.00
C LEU A 197 -7.09 -6.02 7.46
N ALA A 198 -7.63 -7.24 7.43
CA ALA A 198 -9.00 -7.51 6.99
C ALA A 198 -10.06 -6.93 7.96
N ALA A 199 -9.75 -6.84 9.25
CA ALA A 199 -10.58 -6.15 10.23
C ALA A 199 -10.52 -4.63 10.05
N SER A 200 -9.33 -4.10 9.75
CA SER A 200 -9.12 -2.65 9.53
C SER A 200 -9.88 -2.12 8.31
N GLN A 201 -9.94 -2.88 7.21
CA GLN A 201 -10.72 -2.47 6.02
C GLN A 201 -12.21 -2.32 6.27
N SER A 202 -12.79 -3.10 7.18
CA SER A 202 -14.22 -3.01 7.50
C SER A 202 -14.55 -1.64 8.10
N LYS A 203 -13.66 -1.10 8.95
CA LYS A 203 -13.80 0.23 9.56
C LYS A 203 -13.71 1.33 8.50
N ILE A 204 -12.75 1.22 7.59
CA ILE A 204 -12.52 2.22 6.52
C ILE A 204 -13.65 2.20 5.49
N SER A 205 -14.19 1.03 5.17
CA SER A 205 -15.36 0.89 4.30
C SER A 205 -16.58 1.60 4.88
N THR A 206 -16.85 1.42 6.17
CA THR A 206 -17.95 2.12 6.85
C THR A 206 -17.76 3.64 6.78
N LEU A 207 -16.57 4.17 7.10
CA LEU A 207 -16.29 5.61 7.05
C LEU A 207 -16.39 6.18 5.61
N SER A 208 -15.90 5.44 4.62
CA SER A 208 -15.99 5.85 3.21
C SER A 208 -17.44 5.97 2.72
N ASN A 209 -18.32 5.07 3.19
CA ASN A 209 -19.74 5.10 2.84
C ASN A 209 -20.51 6.28 3.49
N TYR A 210 -19.98 6.87 4.56
CA TYR A 210 -20.55 8.06 5.20
C TYR A 210 -20.04 9.37 4.59
N ILE A 211 -18.77 9.43 4.17
CA ILE A 211 -18.14 10.67 3.68
C ILE A 211 -18.43 10.95 2.20
N PHE A 212 -18.66 9.91 1.37
CA PHE A 212 -18.77 10.05 -0.09
C PHE A 212 -20.17 9.78 -0.66
N ARG A 213 -21.25 9.91 0.12
CA ARG A 213 -22.59 9.96 -0.48
C ARG A 213 -22.69 11.24 -1.33
N PRO A 214 -23.08 11.17 -2.62
CA PRO A 214 -23.51 12.38 -3.30
C PRO A 214 -24.73 12.89 -2.55
N THR A 215 -24.66 14.12 -2.04
CA THR A 215 -25.88 14.88 -1.77
C THR A 215 -26.62 14.95 -3.10
N GLY A 216 -27.83 14.38 -3.13
CA GLY A 216 -28.66 14.31 -4.32
C GLY A 216 -29.06 15.68 -4.85
#